data_AF-A0A8T3VNH7-F1
#
_entry.id   AF-A0A8T3VNH7-F1
#
_cell.length_a   1.000
_cell.length_b   1.000
_cell.length_c   1.000
_cell.angle_alpha   90.00
_cell.angle_beta   90.00
_cell.angle_gamma   90.00
#
_symmetry.space_group_name_H-M   'P 1'
#
loop_
_entity.id
_entity.type
_entity.pdbx_description
1 polymer ?
#
loop_
_entity_poly.entity_id
_entity_poly.type
_entity_poly.pdbx_seq_one_letter_code
_entity_poly.pdbx_strand_id
1 'polypeptide(L)'
;MTSNNTTLNELDSEHKCWIHKVDEDIKDLIEKNKVVGSKYYETSNYKNLLPGHEIIFITKLNDSWVFYGYTKVDSIFKDDSSLFNHYKNRTKINIKRVKYFLEPIFIEDIYEELSFIENKENYLSYIYNNEYKIISKEDANLIKQKSLSTGMYPVYFDCFSKNLKEFILESMKSLHVILSKVEKRSQIEIDEFIWLLKDFLSEYGINKEFNDLKRFYSRYAHELGFKHNPSRNSENFVVLMMPNGKKKNFAYISLE
;
A
#
# COMPACT_ATOMS: atom_id res chain seq x y z
N MET A 1 3.14 46.20 -24.31
CA MET A 1 3.58 44.81 -24.05
C MET A 1 4.29 44.81 -22.71
N THR A 2 3.54 44.53 -21.64
CA THR A 2 4.07 44.46 -20.28
C THR A 2 4.48 43.02 -20.01
N SER A 3 5.78 42.75 -20.03
CA SER A 3 6.36 41.46 -19.63
C SER A 3 6.17 41.29 -18.12
N ASN A 4 5.30 40.37 -17.72
CA ASN A 4 5.17 39.94 -16.33
C ASN A 4 6.41 39.13 -15.95
N ASN A 5 7.29 39.73 -15.16
CA ASN A 5 8.36 39.02 -14.44
C ASN A 5 7.73 38.31 -13.24
N THR A 6 7.16 37.12 -13.47
CA THR A 6 6.78 36.22 -12.39
C THR A 6 8.06 35.62 -11.80
N THR A 7 8.28 35.83 -10.51
CA THR A 7 9.48 35.30 -9.83
C THR A 7 9.37 33.79 -9.63
N LEU A 8 10.50 33.07 -9.58
CA LEU A 8 10.53 31.62 -9.31
C LEU A 8 9.78 31.22 -8.03
N ASN A 9 9.76 32.09 -7.02
CA ASN A 9 9.04 31.89 -5.76
C ASN A 9 7.51 31.98 -5.92
N GLU A 10 7.00 32.76 -6.88
CA GLU A 10 5.57 32.84 -7.20
C GLU A 10 5.10 31.58 -7.96
N LEU A 11 5.92 31.05 -8.87
CA LEU A 11 5.68 29.77 -9.53
C LEU A 11 5.69 28.58 -8.56
N ASP A 12 6.51 28.65 -7.51
CA ASP A 12 6.56 27.62 -6.46
C ASP A 12 5.33 27.64 -5.54
N SER A 13 4.66 28.80 -5.39
CA SER A 13 3.44 28.93 -4.58
C SER A 13 2.19 28.29 -5.21
N GLU A 14 2.23 28.03 -6.52
CA GLU A 14 1.10 27.42 -7.25
C GLU A 14 1.12 25.89 -7.25
N HIS A 15 2.27 25.26 -7.03
CA HIS A 15 2.39 23.80 -7.12
C HIS A 15 1.97 23.11 -5.81
N LYS A 16 0.68 22.75 -5.72
CA LYS A 16 0.13 22.02 -4.57
C LYS A 16 0.32 20.51 -4.67
N CYS A 17 0.50 19.88 -3.50
CA CYS A 17 0.54 18.44 -3.35
C CYS A 17 -0.78 17.93 -2.76
N TRP A 18 -1.28 16.83 -3.32
CA TRP A 18 -2.57 16.25 -2.97
C TRP A 18 -2.41 14.79 -2.61
N ILE A 19 -3.21 14.30 -1.68
CA ILE A 19 -3.50 12.89 -1.49
C ILE A 19 -4.80 12.58 -2.24
N HIS A 20 -4.82 11.50 -3.00
CA HIS A 20 -6.04 10.92 -3.59
C HIS A 20 -6.25 9.48 -3.10
N LYS A 21 -7.44 9.23 -2.55
CA LYS A 21 -7.87 7.93 -2.07
C LYS A 21 -8.49 7.11 -3.19
N VAL A 22 -7.84 6.00 -3.51
CA VAL A 22 -8.20 5.11 -4.61
C VAL A 22 -8.68 3.78 -4.05
N ASP A 23 -9.86 3.35 -4.49
CA ASP A 23 -10.35 2.01 -4.16
C ASP A 23 -9.58 0.96 -4.94
N GLU A 24 -9.45 -0.21 -4.32
CA GLU A 24 -8.63 -1.30 -4.84
C GLU A 24 -9.08 -1.79 -6.23
N ASP A 25 -10.38 -1.76 -6.50
CA ASP A 25 -11.02 -2.27 -7.72
C ASP A 25 -10.75 -1.42 -8.97
N ILE A 26 -10.27 -0.18 -8.81
CA ILE A 26 -10.07 0.75 -9.94
C ILE A 26 -8.60 1.10 -10.21
N LYS A 27 -7.65 0.54 -9.46
CA LYS A 27 -6.20 0.85 -9.60
C LYS A 27 -5.69 0.52 -11.00
N ASP A 28 -6.06 -0.65 -11.53
CA ASP A 28 -5.67 -1.10 -12.87
C ASP A 28 -6.26 -0.20 -13.97
N LEU A 29 -7.49 0.27 -13.75
CA LEU A 29 -8.18 1.17 -14.69
C LEU A 29 -7.49 2.54 -14.72
N ILE A 30 -7.03 3.05 -13.58
CA ILE A 30 -6.24 4.28 -13.51
C ILE A 30 -4.90 4.10 -14.20
N GLU A 31 -4.20 2.98 -13.97
CA GLU A 31 -2.93 2.69 -14.65
C GLU A 31 -3.11 2.64 -16.17
N LYS A 32 -4.15 1.96 -16.66
CA LYS A 32 -4.40 1.79 -18.08
C LYS A 32 -4.80 3.10 -18.78
N ASN A 33 -5.70 3.88 -18.17
CA ASN A 33 -6.31 5.03 -18.82
C ASN A 33 -5.64 6.35 -18.47
N LYS A 34 -4.86 6.41 -17.39
CA LYS A 34 -4.23 7.64 -16.87
C LYS A 34 -5.24 8.75 -16.59
N VAL A 35 -6.43 8.38 -16.10
CA VAL A 35 -7.48 9.32 -15.71
C VAL A 35 -7.97 9.00 -14.32
N VAL A 36 -8.15 10.03 -13.50
CA VAL A 36 -8.81 9.94 -12.19
C VAL A 36 -9.98 10.91 -12.12
N GLY A 37 -10.87 10.69 -11.16
CA GLY A 37 -12.00 11.57 -10.88
C GLY A 37 -12.33 11.60 -9.40
N SER A 38 -13.49 12.17 -9.08
CA SER A 38 -14.07 12.06 -7.74
C SER A 38 -15.33 11.20 -7.76
N LYS A 39 -15.50 10.38 -6.71
CA LYS A 39 -16.72 9.60 -6.47
C LYS A 39 -17.92 10.48 -6.16
N TYR A 40 -17.66 11.65 -5.58
CA TYR A 40 -18.69 12.57 -5.12
C TYR A 40 -18.93 13.65 -6.17
N TYR A 41 -20.21 13.94 -6.42
CA TYR A 41 -20.63 14.90 -7.44
C TYR A 41 -20.16 16.33 -7.12
N GLU A 42 -20.05 16.69 -5.83
CA GLU A 42 -19.77 18.07 -5.38
C GLU A 42 -18.67 18.20 -4.33
N THR A 43 -17.55 17.49 -4.44
CA THR A 43 -16.40 17.76 -3.55
C THR A 43 -15.80 19.14 -3.82
N SER A 44 -15.78 20.01 -2.81
CA SER A 44 -15.21 21.37 -2.87
C SER A 44 -13.70 21.37 -3.12
N ASN A 45 -12.95 20.47 -2.47
CA ASN A 45 -11.49 20.44 -2.55
C ASN A 45 -10.97 19.99 -3.91
N TYR A 46 -11.62 19.00 -4.53
CA TYR A 46 -11.28 18.48 -5.85
C TYR A 46 -11.28 19.54 -6.97
N LYS A 47 -12.10 20.59 -6.84
CA LYS A 47 -12.22 21.67 -7.83
C LYS A 47 -10.96 22.54 -7.94
N ASN A 48 -10.07 22.48 -6.95
CA ASN A 48 -8.86 23.30 -6.89
C ASN A 48 -7.60 22.57 -7.40
N LEU A 49 -7.75 21.36 -7.95
CA LEU A 49 -6.67 20.71 -8.68
C LEU A 49 -6.40 21.46 -9.99
N LEU A 50 -5.13 21.62 -10.35
CA LEU A 50 -4.67 22.30 -11.55
C LEU A 50 -3.56 21.49 -12.23
N PRO A 51 -3.35 21.67 -13.54
CA PRO A 51 -2.17 21.13 -14.23
C PRO A 51 -0.87 21.44 -13.48
N GLY A 52 0.03 20.45 -13.40
CA GLY A 52 1.30 20.57 -12.70
C GLY A 52 1.27 20.17 -11.21
N HIS A 53 0.10 20.16 -10.57
CA HIS A 53 -0.05 19.67 -9.19
C HIS A 53 0.41 18.22 -9.06
N GLU A 54 0.94 17.86 -7.89
CA GLU A 54 1.33 16.48 -7.57
C GLU A 54 0.18 15.77 -6.85
N ILE A 55 -0.05 14.51 -7.21
CA ILE A 55 -1.00 13.62 -6.53
C ILE A 55 -0.21 12.43 -6.00
N ILE A 56 -0.28 12.19 -4.70
CA ILE A 56 0.16 10.96 -4.04
C ILE A 56 -1.09 10.09 -3.84
N PHE A 57 -1.02 8.85 -4.27
CA PHE A 57 -2.13 7.92 -4.14
C PHE A 57 -2.05 7.10 -2.86
N ILE A 58 -3.19 6.96 -2.21
CA ILE A 58 -3.41 6.01 -1.13
C ILE A 58 -4.44 4.98 -1.55
N THR A 59 -4.28 3.75 -1.08
CA THR A 59 -5.28 2.70 -1.25
C THR A 59 -5.30 1.80 -0.04
N LYS A 60 -6.34 0.97 0.03
CA LYS A 60 -6.40 -0.13 0.98
C LYS A 60 -5.66 -1.31 0.36
N LEU A 61 -4.68 -1.84 1.08
CA LEU A 61 -4.02 -3.09 0.76
C LEU A 61 -4.21 -4.00 1.95
N ASN A 62 -5.08 -5.02 1.82
CA ASN A 62 -5.30 -6.07 2.82
C ASN A 62 -5.69 -5.57 4.23
N ASP A 63 -6.55 -4.56 4.31
CA ASP A 63 -7.00 -3.88 5.55
C ASP A 63 -6.12 -2.75 6.12
N SER A 64 -4.97 -2.47 5.51
CA SER A 64 -4.14 -1.32 5.87
C SER A 64 -4.13 -0.27 4.78
N TRP A 65 -4.07 1.00 5.18
CA TRP A 65 -3.89 2.12 4.25
C TRP A 65 -2.41 2.26 3.91
N VAL A 66 -2.12 2.33 2.61
CA VAL A 66 -0.76 2.47 2.10
C VAL A 66 -0.68 3.59 1.07
N PHE A 67 0.42 4.34 1.09
CA PHE A 67 0.84 5.10 -0.08
C PHE A 67 1.50 4.15 -1.08
N TYR A 68 1.09 4.23 -2.34
CA TYR A 68 1.55 3.27 -3.36
C TYR A 68 2.21 3.91 -4.58
N GLY A 69 2.05 5.21 -4.75
CA GLY A 69 2.68 5.91 -5.85
C GLY A 69 2.28 7.37 -5.91
N TYR A 70 2.84 8.07 -6.88
CA TYR A 70 2.57 9.47 -7.12
C TYR A 70 2.61 9.80 -8.61
N THR A 71 1.96 10.89 -8.98
CA THR A 71 1.91 11.39 -10.36
C THR A 71 1.78 12.91 -10.36
N LYS A 72 1.76 13.48 -11.57
CA LYS A 72 1.43 14.89 -11.80
C LYS A 72 0.14 15.00 -12.59
N VAL A 73 -0.64 16.02 -12.30
CA VAL A 73 -1.78 16.43 -13.12
C VAL A 73 -1.25 16.91 -14.47
N ASP A 74 -1.80 16.34 -15.54
CA ASP A 74 -1.48 16.73 -16.91
C ASP A 74 -2.50 17.75 -17.42
N SER A 75 -3.78 17.40 -17.41
CA SER A 75 -4.86 18.27 -17.85
C SER A 75 -6.17 17.93 -17.14
N ILE A 76 -7.14 18.84 -17.22
CA ILE A 76 -8.45 18.71 -16.60
C ILE A 76 -9.51 18.90 -17.67
N PHE A 77 -10.51 18.02 -17.70
CA PHE A 77 -11.62 18.09 -18.63
C PHE A 77 -12.95 17.84 -17.93
N LYS A 78 -14.06 18.14 -18.62
CA LYS A 78 -15.41 17.89 -18.12
C LYS A 78 -16.09 16.86 -19.01
N ASP A 79 -16.67 15.86 -18.38
CA ASP A 79 -17.46 14.80 -18.99
C ASP A 79 -18.52 14.35 -17.97
N ASP A 80 -19.79 14.49 -18.32
CA ASP A 80 -20.93 14.14 -17.46
C ASP A 80 -21.12 12.63 -17.32
N SER A 81 -20.39 11.82 -18.10
CA SER A 81 -20.39 10.36 -17.98
C SER A 81 -19.67 9.89 -16.71
N SER A 82 -20.12 8.76 -16.16
CA SER A 82 -19.41 8.10 -15.07
C SER A 82 -18.12 7.46 -15.58
N LEU A 83 -16.98 7.81 -14.98
CA LEU A 83 -15.69 7.20 -15.31
C LEU A 83 -15.53 5.92 -14.48
N PHE A 84 -15.28 4.80 -15.15
CA PHE A 84 -15.16 3.45 -14.57
C PHE A 84 -16.38 2.96 -13.78
N ASN A 85 -17.58 3.50 -14.05
CA ASN A 85 -18.79 3.30 -13.23
C ASN A 85 -18.57 3.64 -11.74
N HIS A 86 -17.54 4.44 -11.45
CA HIS A 86 -17.05 4.69 -10.10
C HIS A 86 -16.99 6.18 -9.81
N TYR A 87 -16.29 6.94 -10.65
CA TYR A 87 -16.17 8.39 -10.53
C TYR A 87 -17.34 9.11 -11.18
N LYS A 88 -18.22 9.68 -10.35
CA LYS A 88 -19.47 10.33 -10.75
C LYS A 88 -19.31 11.83 -11.01
N ASN A 89 -18.22 12.45 -10.56
CA ASN A 89 -18.00 13.88 -10.77
C ASN A 89 -17.77 14.19 -12.26
N ARG A 90 -18.38 15.26 -12.79
CA ARG A 90 -18.18 15.68 -14.18
C ARG A 90 -16.74 16.08 -14.50
N THR A 91 -16.04 16.67 -13.55
CA THR A 91 -14.65 17.06 -13.76
C THR A 91 -13.79 15.80 -13.66
N LYS A 92 -12.93 15.57 -14.64
CA LYS A 92 -11.98 14.46 -14.71
C LYS A 92 -10.56 14.99 -14.88
N ILE A 93 -9.58 14.22 -14.45
CA ILE A 93 -8.18 14.63 -14.41
C ILE A 93 -7.34 13.63 -15.19
N ASN A 94 -6.75 14.07 -16.28
CA ASN A 94 -5.67 13.35 -16.94
C ASN A 94 -4.41 13.49 -16.07
N ILE A 95 -3.75 12.38 -15.82
CA ILE A 95 -2.52 12.31 -15.05
C ILE A 95 -1.37 11.85 -15.95
N LYS A 96 -0.15 12.23 -15.58
CA LYS A 96 1.05 11.65 -16.17
C LYS A 96 1.23 10.20 -15.72
N ARG A 97 2.24 9.52 -16.26
CA ARG A 97 2.64 8.18 -15.80
C ARG A 97 2.82 8.17 -14.28
N VAL A 98 2.18 7.21 -13.63
CA VAL A 98 2.35 6.99 -12.20
C VAL A 98 3.75 6.45 -11.93
N LYS A 99 4.43 7.06 -10.96
CA LYS A 99 5.63 6.51 -10.34
C LYS A 99 5.21 5.77 -9.09
N TYR A 100 5.33 4.46 -9.12
CA TYR A 100 4.96 3.60 -8.03
C TYR A 100 6.10 3.44 -7.04
N PHE A 101 5.78 3.25 -5.77
CA PHE A 101 6.78 2.85 -4.79
C PHE A 101 7.10 1.36 -4.97
N LEU A 102 8.37 0.97 -4.90
CA LEU A 102 8.79 -0.44 -5.00
C LEU A 102 8.23 -1.26 -3.84
N GLU A 103 8.18 -0.67 -2.65
CA GLU A 103 7.48 -1.19 -1.49
C GLU A 103 6.35 -0.24 -1.08
N PRO A 104 5.16 -0.75 -0.72
CA PRO A 104 4.08 0.11 -0.26
C PRO A 104 4.47 0.74 1.08
N ILE A 105 4.19 2.03 1.23
CA ILE A 105 4.49 2.75 2.48
C ILE A 105 3.24 2.72 3.33
N PHE A 106 3.25 1.94 4.41
CA PHE A 106 2.12 1.87 5.32
C PHE A 106 1.98 3.18 6.09
N ILE A 107 0.75 3.71 6.16
CA ILE A 107 0.50 4.96 6.89
C ILE A 107 0.87 4.79 8.37
N GLU A 108 0.59 3.62 8.95
CA GLU A 108 0.94 3.28 10.33
C GLU A 108 2.44 3.37 10.66
N ASP A 109 3.31 3.29 9.64
CA ASP A 109 4.76 3.36 9.82
C ASP A 109 5.31 4.79 9.80
N ILE A 110 4.53 5.76 9.29
CA ILE A 110 5.02 7.14 9.07
C ILE A 110 4.09 8.24 9.61
N TYR A 111 2.91 7.89 10.15
CA TYR A 111 1.90 8.87 10.55
C TYR A 111 2.38 9.89 11.59
N GLU A 112 3.32 9.50 12.46
CA GLU A 112 3.89 10.39 13.48
C GLU A 112 4.69 11.54 12.86
N GLU A 113 5.33 11.30 11.72
CA GLU A 113 6.16 12.27 10.99
C GLU A 113 5.32 13.21 10.10
N LEU A 114 4.08 12.84 9.76
CA LEU A 114 3.24 13.57 8.82
C LEU A 114 2.51 14.75 9.48
N SER A 115 2.80 15.97 9.03
CA SER A 115 2.24 17.20 9.61
C SER A 115 0.73 17.35 9.39
N PHE A 116 0.21 16.82 8.27
CA PHE A 116 -1.23 16.86 7.99
C PHE A 116 -2.10 15.98 8.91
N ILE A 117 -1.47 15.12 9.72
CA ILE A 117 -2.09 14.28 10.75
C ILE A 117 -1.84 14.94 12.10
N GLU A 118 -2.78 15.79 12.52
CA GLU A 118 -2.64 16.57 13.75
C GLU A 118 -2.84 15.70 14.99
N ASN A 119 -3.90 14.88 15.02
CA ASN A 119 -4.14 13.93 16.10
C ASN A 119 -3.59 12.54 15.74
N LYS A 120 -2.46 12.19 16.35
CA LYS A 120 -1.73 10.92 16.14
C LYS A 120 -2.51 9.71 16.67
N GLU A 121 -3.24 9.85 17.78
CA GLU A 121 -4.02 8.75 18.37
C GLU A 121 -5.20 8.32 17.47
N ASN A 122 -5.68 9.22 16.61
CA ASN A 122 -6.78 8.95 15.68
C ASN A 122 -6.41 9.28 14.23
N TYR A 123 -5.20 8.89 13.81
CA TYR A 123 -4.67 9.23 12.48
C TYR A 123 -5.57 8.74 11.34
N LEU A 124 -6.25 7.61 11.52
CA LEU A 124 -7.13 7.01 10.51
C LEU A 124 -8.30 7.93 10.12
N SER A 125 -8.84 8.73 11.04
CA SER A 125 -9.94 9.66 10.74
C SER A 125 -9.57 10.66 9.63
N TYR A 126 -8.31 11.12 9.60
CA TYR A 126 -7.79 12.01 8.57
C TYR A 126 -7.68 11.35 7.19
N ILE A 127 -7.55 10.02 7.17
CA ILE A 127 -7.52 9.21 5.95
C ILE A 127 -8.93 8.88 5.46
N TYR A 128 -9.86 8.59 6.38
CA TYR A 128 -11.22 8.20 6.03
C TYR A 128 -12.06 9.33 5.46
N ASN A 129 -11.97 10.52 6.05
CA ASN A 129 -12.96 11.58 5.86
C ASN A 129 -12.88 12.29 4.50
N ASN A 130 -11.78 12.16 3.77
CA ASN A 130 -11.58 12.86 2.51
C ASN A 130 -11.12 11.92 1.40
N GLU A 131 -11.73 12.04 0.23
CA GLU A 131 -11.22 11.42 -0.99
C GLU A 131 -9.96 12.15 -1.48
N TYR A 132 -10.00 13.49 -1.46
CA TYR A 132 -8.88 14.36 -1.80
C TYR A 132 -8.50 15.24 -0.62
N LYS A 133 -7.20 15.31 -0.30
CA LYS A 133 -6.68 16.16 0.76
C LYS A 133 -5.43 16.91 0.29
N ILE A 134 -5.37 18.21 0.53
CA ILE A 134 -4.15 18.99 0.32
C ILE A 134 -3.16 18.66 1.43
N ILE A 135 -1.89 18.50 1.07
CA ILE A 135 -0.79 18.32 2.02
C ILE A 135 0.35 19.29 1.70
N SER A 136 1.24 19.47 2.67
CA SER A 136 2.45 20.28 2.49
C SER A 136 3.41 19.60 1.51
N LYS A 137 4.32 20.39 0.92
CA LYS A 137 5.38 19.85 0.06
C LYS A 137 6.35 19.00 0.89
N GLU A 138 6.56 19.37 2.15
CA GLU A 138 7.38 18.69 3.13
C GLU A 138 6.85 17.27 3.38
N ASP A 139 5.56 17.12 3.67
CA ASP A 139 4.93 15.80 3.84
C ASP A 139 5.00 14.97 2.55
N ALA A 140 4.76 15.60 1.40
CA ALA A 140 4.85 14.91 0.10
C ALA A 140 6.27 14.40 -0.17
N ASN A 141 7.29 15.20 0.14
CA ASN A 141 8.69 14.82 -0.01
C ASN A 141 9.09 13.73 0.99
N LEU A 142 8.64 13.83 2.24
CA LEU A 142 8.85 12.80 3.26
C LEU A 142 8.32 11.45 2.77
N ILE A 143 7.08 11.38 2.28
CA ILE A 143 6.49 10.15 1.72
C ILE A 143 7.33 9.64 0.56
N LYS A 144 7.68 10.51 -0.41
CA LYS A 144 8.47 10.12 -1.60
C LYS A 144 9.86 9.58 -1.26
N GLN A 145 10.43 9.94 -0.11
CA GLN A 145 11.76 9.50 0.32
C GLN A 145 11.75 8.16 1.07
N LYS A 146 10.59 7.68 1.53
CA LYS A 146 10.48 6.42 2.30
C LYS A 146 10.64 5.16 1.47
N SER A 147 10.49 5.25 0.14
CA SER A 147 10.58 4.11 -0.76
C SER A 147 11.11 4.54 -2.12
N LEU A 148 11.97 3.70 -2.72
CA LEU A 148 12.38 3.89 -4.11
C LEU A 148 11.16 3.82 -5.04
N SER A 149 11.23 4.51 -6.18
CA SER A 149 10.13 4.53 -7.14
C SER A 149 10.47 3.88 -8.48
N THR A 150 9.46 3.29 -9.11
CA THR A 150 9.52 2.63 -10.41
C THR A 150 8.38 3.12 -11.30
N GLY A 151 8.56 3.02 -12.61
CA GLY A 151 7.46 3.21 -13.57
C GLY A 151 6.64 1.96 -13.83
N MET A 152 7.04 0.81 -13.28
CA MET A 152 6.34 -0.48 -13.47
C MET A 152 5.20 -0.62 -12.47
N TYR A 153 4.10 -1.23 -12.91
CA TYR A 153 2.98 -1.52 -12.02
C TYR A 153 3.43 -2.48 -10.90
N PRO A 154 3.08 -2.23 -9.63
CA PRO A 154 3.66 -3.00 -8.53
C PRO A 154 3.10 -4.41 -8.38
N VAL A 155 3.99 -5.38 -8.16
CA VAL A 155 3.65 -6.78 -7.90
C VAL A 155 2.83 -6.95 -6.62
N TYR A 156 2.96 -6.03 -5.64
CA TYR A 156 2.17 -6.09 -4.41
C TYR A 156 0.68 -5.75 -4.62
N PHE A 157 0.27 -5.26 -5.80
CA PHE A 157 -1.15 -5.20 -6.16
C PHE A 157 -1.67 -6.52 -6.71
N ASP A 158 -0.78 -7.40 -7.17
CA ASP A 158 -1.11 -8.78 -7.51
C ASP A 158 -1.14 -9.69 -6.27
N CYS A 159 -0.96 -9.13 -5.06
CA CYS A 159 -0.89 -9.88 -3.82
C CYS A 159 -2.29 -10.22 -3.28
N PHE A 160 -2.76 -11.34 -3.80
CA PHE A 160 -3.78 -12.25 -3.26
C PHE A 160 -5.21 -11.77 -3.48
N SER A 161 -5.79 -12.20 -4.60
CA SER A 161 -7.26 -12.33 -4.67
C SER A 161 -7.73 -13.12 -3.43
N LYS A 162 -8.93 -12.83 -2.92
CA LYS A 162 -9.45 -13.47 -1.70
C LYS A 162 -9.27 -15.01 -1.71
N ASN A 163 -9.47 -15.62 -2.87
CA ASN A 163 -9.27 -17.06 -3.08
C ASN A 163 -7.80 -17.49 -2.91
N LEU A 164 -6.84 -16.71 -3.40
CA LEU A 164 -5.41 -17.02 -3.27
C LEU A 164 -4.91 -16.77 -1.83
N LYS A 165 -5.44 -15.77 -1.11
CA LYS A 165 -5.16 -15.58 0.32
C LYS A 165 -5.57 -16.83 1.10
N GLU A 166 -6.82 -17.24 0.96
CA GLU A 166 -7.38 -18.42 1.64
C GLU A 166 -6.57 -19.68 1.28
N PHE A 167 -6.26 -19.87 0.00
CA PHE A 167 -5.44 -21.00 -0.46
C PHE A 167 -4.06 -21.06 0.23
N ILE A 168 -3.36 -19.92 0.35
CA ILE A 168 -2.03 -19.88 0.98
C ILE A 168 -2.11 -20.12 2.47
N LEU A 169 -3.13 -19.58 3.16
CA LEU A 169 -3.33 -19.85 4.59
C LEU A 169 -3.60 -21.32 4.85
N GLU A 170 -4.46 -21.95 4.04
CA GLU A 170 -4.72 -23.40 4.16
C GLU A 170 -3.49 -24.24 3.78
N SER A 171 -2.68 -23.78 2.82
CA SER A 171 -1.40 -24.40 2.48
C SER A 171 -0.41 -24.32 3.65
N MET A 172 -0.31 -23.18 4.32
CA MET A 172 0.52 -23.03 5.53
C MET A 172 0.07 -23.97 6.64
N LYS A 173 -1.24 -24.05 6.91
CA LYS A 173 -1.79 -24.98 7.91
C LYS A 173 -1.48 -26.43 7.57
N SER A 174 -1.65 -26.82 6.31
CA SER A 174 -1.36 -28.17 5.82
C SER A 174 0.13 -28.49 5.97
N LEU A 175 1.01 -27.58 5.57
CA LEU A 175 2.45 -27.72 5.71
C LEU A 175 2.87 -27.86 7.18
N HIS A 176 2.31 -27.03 8.07
CA HIS A 176 2.56 -27.14 9.51
C HIS A 176 2.16 -28.50 10.09
N VAL A 177 0.98 -29.02 9.71
CA VAL A 177 0.51 -30.36 10.11
C VAL A 177 1.40 -31.48 9.56
N ILE A 178 1.95 -31.32 8.36
CA ILE A 178 2.90 -32.28 7.81
C ILE A 178 4.19 -32.24 8.62
N LEU A 179 4.76 -31.05 8.81
CA LEU A 179 6.03 -30.85 9.53
C LEU A 179 5.94 -31.35 10.98
N SER A 180 4.85 -31.10 11.70
CA SER A 180 4.68 -31.61 13.07
C SER A 180 4.65 -33.13 13.17
N LYS A 181 4.37 -33.84 12.07
CA LYS A 181 4.38 -35.31 12.02
C LYS A 181 5.69 -35.90 11.55
N VAL A 182 6.44 -35.19 10.70
CA VAL A 182 7.63 -35.74 10.03
C VAL A 182 8.96 -35.21 10.60
N GLU A 183 8.96 -33.98 11.12
CA GLU A 183 10.14 -33.41 11.74
C GLU A 183 10.35 -33.98 13.15
N LYS A 184 11.61 -34.28 13.48
CA LYS A 184 11.99 -34.69 14.85
C LYS A 184 12.15 -33.49 15.78
N ARG A 185 12.31 -32.29 15.22
CA ARG A 185 12.52 -31.04 15.96
C ARG A 185 11.17 -30.53 16.45
N SER A 186 11.11 -29.99 17.67
CA SER A 186 9.89 -29.41 18.25
C SER A 186 9.54 -28.02 17.71
N GLN A 187 10.41 -27.43 16.90
CA GLN A 187 10.20 -26.13 16.27
C GLN A 187 11.01 -25.99 14.98
N ILE A 188 10.57 -25.08 14.11
CA ILE A 188 11.21 -24.73 12.83
C ILE A 188 11.42 -23.22 12.74
N GLU A 189 12.49 -22.77 12.09
CA GLU A 189 12.69 -21.35 11.80
C GLU A 189 11.61 -20.82 10.85
N ILE A 190 11.15 -19.60 11.07
CA ILE A 190 10.10 -18.98 10.24
C ILE A 190 10.58 -18.86 8.79
N ASP A 191 11.85 -18.48 8.56
CA ASP A 191 12.40 -18.37 7.20
C ASP A 191 12.53 -19.73 6.50
N GLU A 192 12.91 -20.78 7.23
CA GLU A 192 12.92 -22.16 6.72
C GLU A 192 11.50 -22.61 6.34
N PHE A 193 10.51 -22.33 7.20
CA PHE A 193 9.11 -22.61 6.91
C PHE A 193 8.59 -21.87 5.66
N ILE A 194 9.00 -20.61 5.45
CA ILE A 194 8.61 -19.82 4.27
C ILE A 194 9.24 -20.39 2.99
N TRP A 195 10.49 -20.86 3.05
CA TRP A 195 11.12 -21.56 1.92
C TRP A 195 10.36 -22.84 1.55
N LEU A 196 10.02 -23.66 2.55
CA LEU A 196 9.22 -24.87 2.32
C LEU A 196 7.82 -24.55 1.76
N LEU A 197 7.20 -23.47 2.23
CA LEU A 197 5.94 -23.00 1.67
C LEU A 197 6.09 -22.56 0.21
N LYS A 198 7.17 -21.84 -0.13
CA LYS A 198 7.45 -21.40 -1.49
C LYS A 198 7.55 -22.61 -2.43
N ASP A 199 8.27 -23.64 -2.02
CA ASP A 199 8.42 -24.88 -2.77
C ASP A 199 7.08 -25.62 -2.87
N PHE A 200 6.32 -25.69 -1.77
CA PHE A 200 4.98 -26.28 -1.78
C PHE A 200 4.04 -25.58 -2.77
N LEU A 201 4.04 -24.24 -2.80
CA LEU A 201 3.18 -23.44 -3.67
C LEU A 201 3.56 -23.54 -5.16
N SER A 202 4.85 -23.71 -5.47
CA SER A 202 5.32 -23.80 -6.85
C SER A 202 4.79 -25.06 -7.55
N GLU A 203 4.60 -26.16 -6.81
CA GLU A 203 3.95 -27.40 -7.30
C GLU A 203 2.50 -27.17 -7.76
N TYR A 204 1.82 -26.16 -7.22
CA TYR A 204 0.48 -25.74 -7.64
C TYR A 204 0.50 -24.61 -8.70
N GLY A 205 1.67 -24.30 -9.26
CA GLY A 205 1.86 -23.23 -10.25
C GLY A 205 1.87 -21.81 -9.64
N ILE A 206 1.96 -21.68 -8.32
CA ILE A 206 1.98 -20.38 -7.63
C ILE A 206 3.43 -19.99 -7.35
N ASN A 207 4.00 -19.22 -8.28
CA ASN A 207 5.38 -18.76 -8.20
C ASN A 207 5.45 -17.36 -7.54
N LYS A 208 5.56 -17.33 -6.21
CA LYS A 208 5.75 -16.09 -5.44
C LYS A 208 7.18 -15.94 -4.92
N GLU A 209 7.67 -14.72 -4.87
CA GLU A 209 9.00 -14.42 -4.33
C GLU A 209 9.06 -14.69 -2.81
N PHE A 210 10.24 -15.10 -2.32
CA PHE A 210 10.43 -15.41 -0.90
C PHE A 210 10.02 -14.24 0.00
N ASN A 211 10.46 -13.02 -0.36
CA ASN A 211 10.15 -11.82 0.41
C ASN A 211 8.65 -11.49 0.42
N ASP A 212 7.90 -11.84 -0.61
CA ASP A 212 6.44 -11.63 -0.65
C ASP A 212 5.73 -12.60 0.29
N LEU A 213 6.15 -13.87 0.31
CA LEU A 213 5.63 -14.88 1.23
C LEU A 213 6.02 -14.57 2.68
N LYS A 214 7.23 -14.04 2.91
CA LYS A 214 7.66 -13.57 4.23
C LYS A 214 6.80 -12.43 4.74
N ARG A 215 6.53 -11.42 3.90
CA ARG A 215 5.60 -10.32 4.23
C ARG A 215 4.18 -10.84 4.49
N PHE A 216 3.69 -11.76 3.67
CA PHE A 216 2.38 -12.39 3.85
C PHE A 216 2.29 -13.11 5.20
N TYR A 217 3.29 -13.94 5.53
CA TYR A 217 3.38 -14.63 6.80
C TYR A 217 3.43 -13.66 7.98
N SER A 218 4.32 -12.66 7.93
CA SER A 218 4.41 -11.59 8.94
C SER A 218 3.07 -10.94 9.25
N ARG A 219 2.23 -10.75 8.24
CA ARG A 219 0.92 -10.11 8.39
C ARG A 219 -0.15 -11.05 8.94
N TYR A 220 -0.21 -12.28 8.43
CA TYR A 220 -1.32 -13.19 8.67
C TYR A 220 -1.02 -14.34 9.62
N ALA A 221 0.19 -14.39 10.21
CA ALA A 221 0.57 -15.41 11.18
C ALA A 221 -0.43 -15.57 12.33
N HIS A 222 -1.08 -14.48 12.73
CA HIS A 222 -2.11 -14.50 13.77
C HIS A 222 -3.40 -15.23 13.35
N GLU A 223 -3.71 -15.32 12.07
CA GLU A 223 -4.87 -16.08 11.53
C GLU A 223 -4.60 -17.60 11.51
N LEU A 224 -3.33 -18.02 11.57
CA LEU A 224 -2.94 -19.43 11.46
C LEU A 224 -3.12 -20.21 12.77
N GLY A 225 -3.15 -19.52 13.91
CA GLY A 225 -3.23 -20.16 15.23
C GLY A 225 -1.94 -20.89 15.65
N PHE A 226 -0.83 -20.69 14.92
CA PHE A 226 0.46 -21.27 15.28
C PHE A 226 1.02 -20.63 16.55
N LYS A 227 1.77 -21.40 17.33
CA LYS A 227 2.55 -20.88 18.47
C LYS A 227 3.92 -20.46 17.98
N HIS A 228 4.27 -19.18 18.14
CA HIS A 228 5.58 -18.64 17.77
C HIS A 228 6.49 -18.45 18.97
N ASN A 229 7.77 -18.80 18.82
CA ASN A 229 8.79 -18.63 19.85
C ASN A 229 9.83 -17.57 19.42
N PRO A 230 10.27 -16.68 20.33
CA PRO A 230 11.34 -15.74 20.07
C PRO A 230 12.72 -16.44 20.04
N SER A 231 13.69 -15.85 19.34
CA SER A 231 15.10 -16.24 19.44
C SER A 231 15.87 -15.28 20.35
N ARG A 232 17.05 -15.70 20.80
CA ARG A 232 18.07 -14.80 21.38
C ARG A 232 18.98 -14.19 20.32
N ASN A 233 19.05 -14.80 19.14
CA ASN A 233 19.77 -14.24 18.00
C ASN A 233 18.86 -13.29 17.22
N SER A 234 19.21 -12.00 17.21
CA SER A 234 18.47 -10.95 16.51
C SER A 234 18.49 -11.09 14.99
N GLU A 235 19.47 -11.79 14.43
CA GLU A 235 19.57 -12.00 12.98
C GLU A 235 18.44 -12.88 12.43
N ASN A 236 17.84 -13.72 13.28
CA ASN A 236 16.77 -14.64 12.88
C ASN A 236 15.38 -14.03 13.13
N PHE A 237 15.27 -12.73 13.41
CA PHE A 237 14.00 -12.11 13.75
C PHE A 237 13.14 -11.86 12.51
N VAL A 238 11.92 -12.40 12.57
CA VAL A 238 10.81 -12.04 11.70
C VAL A 238 9.79 -11.27 12.52
N VAL A 239 9.49 -10.06 12.07
CA VAL A 239 8.48 -9.20 12.71
C VAL A 239 7.11 -9.72 12.33
N LEU A 240 6.32 -10.16 13.31
CA LEU A 240 4.94 -10.62 13.10
C LEU A 240 3.95 -9.57 13.64
N MET A 241 2.82 -9.42 12.93
CA MET A 241 1.69 -8.60 13.34
C MET A 241 0.75 -9.43 14.22
N MET A 242 0.52 -8.93 15.43
CA MET A 242 -0.39 -9.53 16.41
C MET A 242 -1.85 -9.13 16.10
N PRO A 243 -2.86 -9.85 16.63
CA PRO A 243 -4.27 -9.53 16.40
C PRO A 243 -4.69 -8.09 16.75
N ASN A 244 -3.97 -7.45 17.68
CA ASN A 244 -4.21 -6.06 18.11
C ASN A 244 -3.41 -5.03 17.30
N GLY A 245 -2.80 -5.43 16.17
CA GLY A 245 -1.99 -4.58 15.31
C GLY A 245 -0.57 -4.32 15.80
N LYS A 246 -0.18 -4.77 17.00
CA LYS A 246 1.20 -4.59 17.50
C LYS A 246 2.17 -5.51 16.76
N LYS A 247 3.38 -5.01 16.52
CA LYS A 247 4.49 -5.78 15.94
C LYS A 247 5.31 -6.45 17.04
N LYS A 248 5.71 -7.72 16.85
CA LYS A 248 6.58 -8.45 17.78
C LYS A 248 7.55 -9.35 17.03
N ASN A 249 8.77 -9.46 17.55
CA ASN A 249 9.81 -10.28 16.96
C ASN A 249 9.68 -11.73 17.39
N PHE A 250 9.69 -12.62 16.40
CA PHE A 250 9.75 -14.06 16.58
C PHE A 250 10.81 -14.65 15.66
N ALA A 251 11.16 -15.91 15.87
CA ALA A 251 12.12 -16.60 15.01
C ALA A 251 11.65 -18.00 14.65
N TYR A 252 10.86 -18.64 15.51
CA TYR A 252 10.47 -20.04 15.34
C TYR A 252 8.95 -20.22 15.40
N ILE A 253 8.51 -21.30 14.76
CA ILE A 253 7.16 -21.86 14.83
C ILE A 253 7.25 -23.16 15.62
N SER A 254 6.43 -23.31 16.65
CA SER A 254 6.27 -24.57 17.40
C SER A 254 5.66 -25.63 16.49
N LEU A 255 6.24 -26.82 16.49
CA LEU A 255 5.72 -28.01 15.82
C LEU A 255 5.08 -29.00 16.81
N GLU A 256 5.12 -28.70 18.11
CA GLU A 256 4.38 -29.40 19.18
C GLU A 256 2.87 -29.18 19.11
#